data_AF-A0A7L0YE69-F1
#
_entry.id   AF-A0A7L0YE69-F1
#
_cell.length_a   1.000
_cell.length_b   1.000
_cell.length_c   1.000
_cell.angle_alpha   90.00
_cell.angle_beta   90.00
_cell.angle_gamma   90.00
#
_symmetry.space_group_name_H-M   'P 1'
#
loop_
_entity.id
_entity.type
_entity.pdbx_description
1 polymer ?
#
loop_
_entity_poly.entity_id
_entity_poly.type
_entity_poly.pdbx_seq_one_letter_code
_entity_poly.pdbx_strand_id
1 'polypeptide(L)'
;MQATLLGILGLALLGTLHAQDSIPVQADFQQDKLTGRWYSIGLASNSNWFKEKRHLMKMCTTIISTTAEGNLEVTSTYPKGDQCVTRNSLYTKTEQPGRFSYTSPRWGSKHNIHVVETNYEEYALVATQISKSTGSSTMVLLYSRTKELSPERLEMFTQFSREQGLTDDEILILPQTDKCMADAA
;
A
#
# COMPACT_ATOMS: atom_id res chain seq x y z
N MET A 1 53.51 9.43 -47.07
CA MET A 1 52.50 8.51 -46.53
C MET A 1 52.45 8.71 -45.02
N GLN A 2 51.50 9.47 -44.51
CA GLN A 2 51.22 9.60 -43.08
C GLN A 2 49.86 8.98 -42.82
N ALA A 3 49.83 7.95 -41.98
CA ALA A 3 48.61 7.32 -41.50
C ALA A 3 48.13 8.08 -40.26
N THR A 4 46.99 8.74 -40.36
CA THR A 4 46.28 9.32 -39.22
C THR A 4 45.34 8.27 -38.64
N LEU A 5 45.66 7.77 -37.44
CA LEU A 5 44.69 7.11 -36.56
C LEU A 5 43.68 8.15 -36.07
N LEU A 6 42.40 7.95 -36.35
CA LEU A 6 41.29 8.68 -35.71
C LEU A 6 40.58 7.73 -34.74
N GLY A 7 40.56 8.17 -33.49
CA GLY A 7 40.15 7.41 -32.32
C GLY A 7 38.65 7.12 -32.22
N ILE A 8 38.38 6.13 -31.39
CA ILE A 8 37.07 5.61 -30.97
C ILE A 8 36.49 6.55 -29.89
N LEU A 9 35.19 6.88 -29.95
CA LEU A 9 34.17 6.80 -28.88
C LEU A 9 33.03 7.79 -29.14
N GLY A 10 31.78 7.35 -28.90
CA GLY A 10 30.66 8.29 -28.83
C GLY A 10 29.28 7.67 -28.64
N LEU A 11 29.11 6.93 -27.54
CA LEU A 11 27.87 6.57 -26.84
C LEU A 11 26.56 6.50 -27.62
N ALA A 12 26.04 5.28 -27.81
CA ALA A 12 24.61 5.05 -28.02
C ALA A 12 23.85 5.42 -26.72
N LEU A 13 23.16 6.55 -26.71
CA LEU A 13 22.11 6.81 -25.73
C LEU A 13 20.91 5.90 -26.05
N LEU A 14 20.92 4.69 -25.49
CA LEU A 14 19.69 3.94 -25.26
C LEU A 14 19.03 4.51 -24.01
N GLY A 15 18.42 5.68 -24.17
CA GLY A 15 17.46 6.21 -23.21
C GLY A 15 16.23 5.31 -23.23
N THR A 16 16.27 4.23 -22.46
CA THR A 16 15.05 3.47 -22.20
C THR A 16 14.24 4.26 -21.19
N LEU A 17 13.23 5.01 -21.67
CA LEU A 17 12.11 5.40 -20.82
C LEU A 17 11.36 4.12 -20.45
N HIS A 18 11.83 3.41 -19.42
CA HIS A 18 11.00 2.49 -18.68
C HIS A 18 10.15 3.31 -17.71
N ALA A 19 9.15 4.02 -18.25
CA ALA A 19 8.05 4.53 -17.44
C ALA A 19 7.10 3.34 -17.17
N GLN A 20 7.54 2.37 -16.37
CA GLN A 20 6.73 1.23 -15.99
C GLN A 20 7.03 0.86 -14.53
N ASP A 21 6.07 1.19 -13.67
CA ASP A 21 5.98 0.93 -12.22
C ASP A 21 7.07 1.57 -11.32
N SER A 22 6.86 2.84 -10.98
CA SER A 22 7.67 3.60 -10.00
C SER A 22 7.49 3.17 -8.54
N ILE A 23 6.64 2.16 -8.26
CA ILE A 23 6.35 1.72 -6.91
C ILE A 23 7.14 0.44 -6.62
N PRO A 24 8.09 0.47 -5.67
CA PRO A 24 8.87 -0.71 -5.33
C PRO A 24 8.01 -1.80 -4.68
N VAL A 25 8.52 -3.03 -4.70
CA VAL A 25 7.92 -4.20 -4.08
C VAL A 25 8.98 -4.85 -3.19
N GLN A 26 8.55 -5.34 -2.03
CA GLN A 26 9.39 -6.07 -1.08
C GLN A 26 10.17 -7.18 -1.79
N ALA A 27 11.50 -7.12 -1.70
CA ALA A 27 12.37 -8.17 -2.22
C ALA A 27 12.11 -9.49 -1.49
N ASP A 28 12.13 -10.59 -2.24
CA ASP A 28 11.91 -11.96 -1.74
C ASP A 28 10.62 -12.11 -0.92
N PHE A 29 9.55 -11.43 -1.33
CA PHE A 29 8.29 -11.36 -0.58
C PHE A 29 7.72 -12.74 -0.25
N GLN A 30 7.53 -13.00 1.05
CA GLN A 30 6.95 -14.22 1.60
C GLN A 30 5.49 -14.00 2.02
N GLN A 31 4.55 -14.38 1.14
CA GLN A 31 3.11 -14.14 1.35
C GLN A 31 2.58 -14.72 2.67
N ASP A 32 2.99 -15.94 3.02
CA ASP A 32 2.49 -16.62 4.22
C ASP A 32 2.85 -15.87 5.50
N LYS A 33 3.99 -15.17 5.53
CA LYS A 33 4.41 -14.35 6.67
C LYS A 33 3.63 -13.03 6.79
N LEU A 34 3.00 -12.57 5.72
CA LEU A 34 2.12 -11.39 5.77
C LEU A 34 0.76 -11.72 6.41
N THR A 35 0.39 -13.01 6.50
CA THR A 35 -0.91 -13.42 7.05
C THR A 35 -1.05 -13.09 8.54
N GLY A 36 -2.28 -13.20 9.03
CA GLY A 36 -2.66 -12.90 10.40
C GLY A 36 -3.19 -11.48 10.58
N ARG A 37 -3.15 -11.03 11.83
CA ARG A 37 -3.72 -9.75 12.24
C ARG A 37 -2.74 -8.59 12.05
N TRP A 38 -3.30 -7.46 11.66
CA TRP A 38 -2.67 -6.16 11.54
C TRP A 38 -3.58 -5.06 12.09
N TYR A 39 -3.01 -3.95 12.52
CA TYR A 39 -3.68 -2.69 12.82
C TYR A 39 -3.33 -1.68 11.74
N SER A 40 -4.31 -0.97 11.18
CA SER A 40 -4.06 0.16 10.29
C SER A 40 -3.65 1.38 11.11
N ILE A 41 -2.38 1.78 11.02
CA ILE A 41 -1.80 2.88 11.79
C ILE A 41 -1.80 4.19 11.00
N GLY A 42 -1.48 4.12 9.70
CA GLY A 42 -1.39 5.29 8.84
C GLY A 42 -2.13 5.06 7.53
N LEU A 43 -2.80 6.09 7.03
CA LEU A 43 -3.43 6.09 5.72
C LEU A 43 -3.18 7.44 5.04
N ALA A 44 -2.66 7.41 3.82
CA ALA A 44 -2.50 8.58 2.99
C ALA A 44 -3.18 8.36 1.64
N SER A 45 -3.88 9.37 1.11
CA SER A 45 -4.49 9.30 -0.22
C SER A 45 -4.92 10.66 -0.76
N ASN A 46 -4.76 10.85 -2.07
CA ASN A 46 -5.26 12.03 -2.79
C ASN A 46 -6.71 11.87 -3.32
N SER A 47 -7.39 10.76 -3.00
CA SER A 47 -8.77 10.54 -3.44
C SER A 47 -9.76 11.49 -2.75
N ASN A 48 -10.78 11.95 -3.49
CA ASN A 48 -11.84 12.81 -2.92
C ASN A 48 -12.54 12.13 -1.72
N TRP A 49 -12.74 10.82 -1.77
CA TRP A 49 -13.31 10.06 -0.65
C TRP A 49 -12.47 10.18 0.62
N PHE A 50 -11.13 10.09 0.50
CA PHE A 50 -10.25 10.27 1.65
C PHE A 50 -10.37 11.69 2.20
N LYS A 51 -10.27 12.72 1.33
CA LYS A 51 -10.40 14.13 1.72
C LYS A 51 -11.71 14.39 2.47
N GLU A 52 -12.82 13.87 1.96
CA GLU A 52 -14.13 14.01 2.59
C GLU A 52 -14.27 13.24 3.90
N LYS A 53 -13.70 12.03 4.02
CA LYS A 53 -13.96 11.11 5.13
C LYS A 53 -12.87 11.06 6.18
N ARG A 54 -11.69 11.65 5.96
CA ARG A 54 -10.53 11.57 6.86
C ARG A 54 -10.86 11.88 8.32
N HIS A 55 -11.72 12.87 8.56
CA HIS A 55 -12.13 13.30 9.91
C HIS A 55 -12.96 12.26 10.67
N LEU A 56 -13.48 11.25 9.99
CA LEU A 56 -14.25 10.14 10.57
C LEU A 56 -13.40 8.87 10.74
N MET A 57 -12.20 8.84 10.16
CA MET A 57 -11.35 7.66 10.15
C MET A 57 -10.68 7.48 11.51
N LYS A 58 -10.58 6.22 11.92
CA LYS A 58 -9.89 5.77 13.12
C LYS A 58 -9.11 4.51 12.75
N MET A 59 -8.25 4.07 13.65
CA MET A 59 -7.57 2.79 13.53
C MET A 59 -8.59 1.66 13.27
N CYS A 60 -8.17 0.70 12.45
CA CYS A 60 -8.95 -0.48 12.08
C CYS A 60 -8.13 -1.73 12.40
N THR A 61 -8.79 -2.85 12.67
CA THR A 61 -8.14 -4.17 12.64
C THR A 61 -8.29 -4.79 11.25
N THR A 62 -7.24 -5.39 10.73
CA THR A 62 -7.25 -6.09 9.46
C THR A 62 -6.73 -7.51 9.66
N ILE A 63 -7.46 -8.49 9.16
CA ILE A 63 -7.05 -9.89 9.12
C ILE A 63 -6.75 -10.25 7.67
N ILE A 64 -5.57 -10.78 7.42
CA ILE A 64 -5.11 -11.24 6.11
C ILE A 64 -4.97 -12.75 6.16
N SER A 65 -5.64 -13.47 5.27
CA SER A 65 -5.52 -14.91 5.08
C SER A 65 -5.24 -15.24 3.61
N THR A 66 -4.72 -16.43 3.36
CA THR A 66 -4.43 -16.93 2.01
C THR A 66 -5.54 -17.90 1.57
N THR A 67 -6.00 -17.80 0.32
CA THR A 67 -6.94 -18.76 -0.28
C THR A 67 -6.21 -19.96 -0.89
N ALA A 68 -6.94 -21.04 -1.23
CA ALA A 68 -6.36 -22.21 -1.89
C ALA A 68 -5.68 -21.88 -3.23
N GLU A 69 -6.17 -20.86 -3.93
CA GLU A 69 -5.63 -20.37 -5.20
C GLU A 69 -4.42 -19.44 -5.00
N GLY A 70 -4.05 -19.13 -3.75
CA GLY A 70 -2.94 -18.24 -3.39
C GLY A 70 -3.31 -16.75 -3.43
N ASN A 71 -4.60 -16.41 -3.46
CA ASN A 71 -5.04 -15.02 -3.30
C ASN A 71 -5.01 -14.61 -1.83
N LEU A 72 -5.10 -13.31 -1.55
CA LEU A 72 -5.26 -12.81 -0.18
C LEU A 72 -6.71 -12.40 0.08
N GLU A 73 -7.30 -12.94 1.13
CA GLU A 73 -8.56 -12.45 1.69
C GLU A 73 -8.24 -11.45 2.80
N VAL A 74 -8.66 -10.20 2.59
CA VAL A 74 -8.35 -9.07 3.48
C VAL A 74 -9.64 -8.57 4.11
N THR A 75 -9.80 -8.84 5.40
CA THR A 75 -10.98 -8.45 6.17
C THR A 75 -10.62 -7.34 7.14
N SER A 76 -11.13 -6.13 6.89
CA SER A 76 -10.92 -4.96 7.75
C SER A 76 -12.17 -4.61 8.53
N THR A 77 -12.03 -4.41 9.84
CA THR A 77 -13.10 -4.00 10.75
C THR A 77 -12.77 -2.66 11.36
N TYR A 78 -13.72 -1.73 11.29
CA TYR A 78 -13.53 -0.35 11.72
C TYR A 78 -14.77 0.22 12.42
N PRO A 79 -14.58 1.16 13.36
CA PRO A 79 -15.69 1.82 14.01
C PRO A 79 -16.38 2.81 13.06
N LYS A 80 -17.71 2.78 13.04
CA LYS A 80 -18.56 3.75 12.36
C LYS A 80 -19.64 4.22 13.34
N GLY A 81 -19.41 5.37 13.98
CA GLY A 81 -20.22 5.80 15.11
C GLY A 81 -20.07 4.83 16.29
N ASP A 82 -21.17 4.20 16.68
CA ASP A 82 -21.20 3.19 17.75
C ASP A 82 -21.20 1.74 17.25
N GLN A 83 -21.16 1.54 15.94
CA GLN A 83 -21.16 0.21 15.33
C GLN A 83 -19.78 -0.18 14.81
N CYS A 84 -19.52 -1.49 14.79
CA CYS A 84 -18.38 -2.06 14.10
C CYS A 84 -18.79 -2.52 12.71
N VAL A 85 -18.08 -2.05 11.69
CA VAL A 85 -18.36 -2.38 10.30
C VAL A 85 -17.19 -3.17 9.73
N THR A 86 -17.50 -4.32 9.15
CA THR A 86 -16.52 -5.19 8.50
C THR A 86 -16.61 -5.07 6.97
N ARG A 87 -15.45 -5.11 6.32
CA ARG A 87 -15.28 -5.10 4.86
C ARG A 87 -14.28 -6.19 4.48
N ASN A 88 -14.71 -7.05 3.57
CA ASN A 88 -13.86 -8.07 2.97
C ASN A 88 -13.46 -7.61 1.56
N SER A 89 -12.19 -7.81 1.20
CA SER A 89 -11.67 -7.63 -0.15
C SER A 89 -10.82 -8.84 -0.51
N LEU A 90 -11.07 -9.42 -1.69
CA LEU A 90 -10.24 -10.48 -2.25
C LEU A 90 -9.18 -9.87 -3.17
N TYR A 91 -7.93 -9.92 -2.76
CA TYR A 91 -6.77 -9.45 -3.52
C TYR A 91 -6.22 -10.61 -4.34
N THR A 92 -6.38 -10.50 -5.66
CA THR A 92 -5.94 -11.51 -6.62
C THR A 92 -4.43 -11.40 -6.84
N LYS A 93 -3.70 -12.51 -6.67
CA LYS A 93 -2.26 -12.55 -6.91
C LYS A 93 -1.92 -12.22 -8.37
N THR A 94 -0.75 -11.65 -8.59
CA THR A 94 -0.19 -11.44 -9.93
C THR A 94 1.01 -12.37 -10.15
N GLU A 95 1.64 -12.30 -11.32
CA GLU A 95 2.88 -13.04 -11.61
C GLU A 95 4.06 -12.57 -10.74
N GLN A 96 4.02 -11.33 -10.24
CA GLN A 96 5.06 -10.77 -9.37
C GLN A 96 4.66 -10.94 -7.89
N PRO A 97 5.42 -11.68 -7.07
CA PRO A 97 5.20 -11.76 -5.62
C PRO A 97 5.18 -10.38 -4.97
N GLY A 98 4.27 -10.17 -4.02
CA GLY A 98 4.10 -8.88 -3.35
C GLY A 98 3.24 -7.88 -4.15
N ARG A 99 2.81 -8.23 -5.37
CA ARG A 99 1.84 -7.47 -6.15
C ARG A 99 0.51 -8.19 -6.27
N PHE A 100 -0.55 -7.44 -6.04
CA PHE A 100 -1.93 -7.92 -6.07
C PHE A 100 -2.82 -6.96 -6.87
N SER A 101 -3.94 -7.49 -7.32
CA SER A 101 -4.99 -6.70 -7.96
C SER A 101 -6.31 -6.87 -7.22
N TYR A 102 -7.11 -5.81 -7.19
CA TYR A 102 -8.47 -5.86 -6.66
C TYR A 102 -9.39 -4.99 -7.50
N THR A 103 -10.56 -5.52 -7.84
CA THR A 103 -11.62 -4.72 -8.48
C THR A 103 -12.74 -4.52 -7.47
N SER A 104 -13.00 -3.26 -7.11
CA SER A 104 -14.09 -2.92 -6.19
C SER A 104 -15.42 -2.94 -6.93
N PRO A 105 -16.34 -3.88 -6.63
CA PRO A 105 -17.64 -3.94 -7.32
C PRO A 105 -18.50 -2.73 -7.00
N ARG A 106 -18.38 -2.21 -5.76
CA ARG A 106 -19.13 -1.05 -5.26
C ARG A 106 -18.78 0.25 -5.99
N TRP A 107 -17.51 0.41 -6.35
CA TRP A 107 -17.00 1.69 -6.88
C TRP A 107 -16.49 1.61 -8.31
N GLY A 108 -16.53 0.42 -8.93
CA GLY A 108 -15.98 0.18 -10.27
C GLY A 108 -14.50 0.57 -10.39
N SER A 109 -13.74 0.49 -9.30
CA SER A 109 -12.30 0.82 -9.30
C SER A 109 -11.44 -0.41 -9.46
N LYS A 110 -10.34 -0.28 -10.17
CA LYS A 110 -9.25 -1.26 -10.20
C LYS A 110 -8.10 -0.76 -9.33
N HIS A 111 -7.57 -1.64 -8.51
CA HIS A 111 -6.53 -1.37 -7.52
C HIS A 111 -5.33 -2.24 -7.90
N ASN A 112 -4.18 -1.61 -8.10
CA ASN A 112 -2.89 -2.27 -8.29
C ASN A 112 -2.08 -2.04 -7.02
N ILE A 113 -1.92 -3.11 -6.23
CA ILE A 113 -1.49 -3.09 -4.84
C ILE A 113 -0.08 -3.66 -4.76
N HIS A 114 0.81 -2.95 -4.09
CA HIS A 114 2.22 -3.31 -3.90
C HIS A 114 2.48 -3.37 -2.40
N VAL A 115 2.95 -4.51 -1.91
CA VAL A 115 3.59 -4.57 -0.60
C VAL A 115 5.00 -4.03 -0.79
N VAL A 116 5.19 -2.78 -0.39
CA VAL A 116 6.42 -2.00 -0.66
C VAL A 116 7.55 -2.49 0.22
N GLU A 117 7.28 -2.58 1.53
CA GLU A 117 8.27 -2.96 2.53
C GLU A 117 7.57 -3.62 3.71
N THR A 118 8.12 -4.71 4.22
CA THR A 118 7.66 -5.34 5.44
C THR A 118 8.74 -6.21 6.06
N ASN A 119 8.84 -6.17 7.38
CA ASN A 119 9.63 -7.15 8.15
C ASN A 119 8.74 -8.28 8.72
N TYR A 120 7.47 -8.34 8.33
CA TYR A 120 6.42 -9.30 8.71
C TYR A 120 6.00 -9.29 10.19
N GLU A 121 6.92 -8.97 11.09
CA GLU A 121 6.74 -9.09 12.55
C GLU A 121 6.35 -7.76 13.22
N GLU A 122 6.61 -6.62 12.57
CA GLU A 122 6.37 -5.31 13.16
C GLU A 122 5.43 -4.49 12.29
N TYR A 123 5.72 -4.33 11.00
CA TYR A 123 4.96 -3.44 10.12
C TYR A 123 4.88 -3.94 8.67
N ALA A 124 3.95 -3.40 7.92
CA ALA A 124 3.91 -3.51 6.46
C ALA A 124 3.46 -2.19 5.83
N LEU A 125 4.22 -1.71 4.85
CA LEU A 125 3.91 -0.54 4.05
C LEU A 125 3.34 -0.99 2.70
N VAL A 126 2.13 -0.54 2.39
CA VAL A 126 1.40 -0.96 1.19
C VAL A 126 1.01 0.25 0.36
N ALA A 127 1.37 0.25 -0.92
CA ALA A 127 1.03 1.30 -1.86
C ALA A 127 0.06 0.78 -2.92
N THR A 128 -1.00 1.54 -3.18
CA THR A 128 -2.06 1.15 -4.11
C THR A 128 -2.30 2.28 -5.11
N GLN A 129 -2.16 1.96 -6.39
CA GLN A 129 -2.67 2.78 -7.47
C GLN A 129 -4.11 2.39 -7.76
N ILE A 130 -5.02 3.34 -7.65
CA ILE A 130 -6.46 3.13 -7.85
C ILE A 130 -6.86 3.85 -9.13
N SER A 131 -7.52 3.14 -10.04
CA SER A 131 -8.03 3.68 -11.30
C SER A 131 -9.54 3.50 -11.41
N LYS A 132 -10.22 4.53 -11.93
CA LYS A 132 -11.65 4.59 -12.24
C LYS A 132 -11.83 5.32 -13.57
N SER A 133 -13.04 5.25 -14.14
CA SER A 133 -13.38 6.05 -15.32
C SER A 133 -13.24 7.57 -15.10
N THR A 134 -13.36 8.03 -13.85
CA THR A 134 -13.28 9.45 -13.47
C THR A 134 -11.86 9.92 -13.14
N GLY A 135 -10.85 9.06 -13.25
CA GLY A 135 -9.46 9.38 -12.93
C GLY A 135 -8.77 8.34 -12.04
N SER A 136 -7.55 8.65 -11.62
CA SER A 136 -6.73 7.82 -10.75
C SER A 136 -6.46 8.51 -9.41
N SER A 137 -6.12 7.71 -8.41
CA SER A 137 -5.67 8.17 -7.11
C SER A 137 -4.64 7.22 -6.53
N THR A 138 -3.77 7.74 -5.68
CA THR A 138 -2.78 6.95 -4.93
C THR A 138 -3.27 6.78 -3.50
N MET A 139 -2.94 5.63 -2.92
CA MET A 139 -3.17 5.34 -1.51
C MET A 139 -1.94 4.65 -0.92
N VAL A 140 -1.48 5.09 0.25
CA VAL A 140 -0.45 4.41 1.03
C VAL A 140 -1.04 4.04 2.39
N LEU A 141 -0.83 2.81 2.82
CA LEU A 141 -1.33 2.28 4.08
C LEU A 141 -0.17 1.69 4.88
N LEU A 142 -0.08 2.09 6.15
CA LEU A 142 0.87 1.54 7.11
C LEU A 142 0.13 0.62 8.08
N TYR A 143 0.50 -0.65 8.06
CA TYR A 143 0.06 -1.65 9.02
C TYR A 143 1.11 -1.85 10.12
N SER A 144 0.64 -2.19 11.32
CA SER A 144 1.46 -2.63 12.47
C SER A 144 0.91 -3.92 13.07
N ARG A 145 1.78 -4.78 13.61
CA ARG A 145 1.33 -5.94 14.41
C ARG A 145 0.76 -5.53 15.77
N THR A 146 1.08 -4.32 16.26
CA THR A 146 0.53 -3.78 17.51
C THR A 146 -0.22 -2.47 17.25
N LYS A 147 -0.91 -1.93 18.27
CA LYS A 147 -1.62 -0.65 18.14
C LYS A 147 -0.69 0.57 18.02
N GLU A 148 0.60 0.37 18.30
CA GLU A 148 1.61 1.41 18.28
C GLU A 148 2.74 1.05 17.33
N LEU A 149 3.49 2.05 16.91
CA LEU A 149 4.64 1.89 16.04
C LEU A 149 5.66 2.98 16.41
N SER A 150 6.94 2.71 16.22
CA SER A 150 7.98 3.66 16.58
C SER A 150 7.88 4.94 15.73
N PRO A 151 8.32 6.11 16.25
CA PRO A 151 8.35 7.35 15.48
C PRO A 151 9.11 7.22 14.15
N GLU A 152 10.20 6.44 14.14
CA GLU A 152 10.99 6.15 12.93
C GLU A 152 10.12 5.51 11.82
N ARG A 153 9.26 4.56 12.18
CA ARG A 153 8.39 3.89 11.21
C ARG A 153 7.22 4.78 10.75
N LEU A 154 6.73 5.67 11.62
CA LEU A 154 5.76 6.69 11.23
C LEU A 154 6.38 7.70 10.25
N GLU A 155 7.61 8.12 10.51
CA GLU A 155 8.37 9.02 9.63
C GLU A 155 8.64 8.37 8.27
N MET A 156 9.06 7.10 8.24
CA MET A 156 9.20 6.31 7.02
C MET A 156 7.91 6.29 6.20
N PHE A 157 6.75 6.06 6.83
CA PHE A 157 5.46 6.12 6.14
C PHE A 157 5.15 7.51 5.58
N THR A 158 5.39 8.58 6.35
CA THR A 158 5.18 9.96 5.91
C THR A 158 6.09 10.31 4.73
N GLN A 159 7.37 9.96 4.81
CA GLN A 159 8.36 10.24 3.78
C GLN A 159 8.02 9.50 2.49
N PHE A 160 7.73 8.20 2.56
CA PHE A 160 7.31 7.42 1.40
C PHE A 160 6.02 7.97 0.79
N SER A 161 5.04 8.39 1.61
CA SER A 161 3.80 9.00 1.10
C SER A 161 4.08 10.26 0.27
N ARG A 162 5.02 11.11 0.70
CA ARG A 162 5.46 12.30 -0.06
C ARG A 162 6.16 11.94 -1.36
N GLU A 163 6.98 10.88 -1.37
CA GLU A 163 7.62 10.36 -2.59
C GLU A 163 6.59 9.84 -3.59
N GLN A 164 5.44 9.35 -3.12
CA GLN A 164 4.29 9.02 -3.94
C GLN A 164 3.44 10.24 -4.39
N GLY A 165 3.91 11.45 -4.10
CA GLY A 165 3.29 12.71 -4.50
C GLY A 165 2.12 13.15 -3.61
N LEU A 166 1.96 12.57 -2.43
CA LEU A 166 0.92 12.95 -1.47
C LEU A 166 1.39 14.11 -0.59
N THR A 167 0.52 15.08 -0.36
CA THR A 167 0.79 16.24 0.51
C THR A 167 0.53 15.91 1.99
N ASP A 168 1.02 16.73 2.91
CA ASP A 168 0.87 16.48 4.35
C ASP A 168 -0.60 16.44 4.82
N ASP A 169 -1.49 17.19 4.18
CA ASP A 169 -2.93 17.15 4.44
C ASP A 169 -3.62 15.87 3.91
N GLU A 170 -2.96 15.19 2.97
CA GLU A 170 -3.36 13.90 2.41
C GLU A 170 -2.80 12.72 3.22
N ILE A 171 -2.06 12.97 4.30
CA ILE A 171 -1.49 11.95 5.20
C ILE A 171 -2.25 12.00 6.54
N LEU A 172 -2.62 10.82 7.06
CA LEU A 172 -3.29 10.69 8.35
C LEU A 172 -2.67 9.54 9.15
N ILE A 173 -2.09 9.87 10.31
CA ILE A 173 -1.90 8.89 11.38
C ILE A 173 -3.27 8.68 12.02
N LEU A 174 -3.77 7.45 11.94
CA LEU A 174 -5.13 7.10 12.32
C LEU A 174 -5.29 7.23 13.84
N PRO A 175 -6.28 8.00 14.33
CA PRO A 175 -6.55 8.09 15.75
C PRO A 175 -6.80 6.71 16.38
N GLN A 176 -6.14 6.44 17.50
CA GLN A 176 -6.35 5.20 18.25
C GLN A 176 -7.78 5.10 18.79
N THR A 177 -8.25 3.87 18.96
CA THR A 177 -9.54 3.58 19.55
C THR A 177 -9.58 2.14 20.03
N ASP A 178 -10.29 1.88 21.13
CA ASP A 178 -10.56 0.51 21.59
C ASP A 178 -11.84 -0.08 21.00
N LYS A 179 -12.66 0.74 20.31
CA LYS A 179 -13.85 0.24 19.64
C LYS A 179 -13.46 -0.68 18.49
N CYS A 180 -14.13 -1.83 18.41
CA CYS A 180 -13.96 -2.80 17.33
C CYS A 180 -12.57 -3.45 17.27
N MET A 181 -11.79 -3.31 18.33
CA MET A 181 -10.51 -3.99 18.53
C MET A 181 -10.79 -5.29 19.28
N ALA A 182 -11.41 -6.28 18.63
CA ALA A 182 -11.56 -7.59 19.27
C ALA A 182 -10.16 -8.21 19.41
N ASP A 183 -9.71 -8.47 20.64
CA ASP A 183 -8.51 -9.28 20.86
C ASP A 183 -8.71 -10.68 20.26
N ALA A 184 -7.65 -11.26 19.72
CA ALA A 184 -7.71 -12.66 19.29
C ALA A 184 -7.86 -13.45 20.59
N ALA A 185 -9.00 -14.12 20.75
CA ALA A 185 -9.12 -15.19 21.73
C ALA A 185 -8.11 -16.29 21.40
#